data_AF-A0A5P9CV52-F1
#
_entry.id   AF-A0A5P9CV52-F1
#
_cell.length_a   1.000
_cell.length_b   1.000
_cell.length_c   1.000
_cell.angle_alpha   90.00
_cell.angle_beta   90.00
_cell.angle_gamma   90.00
#
_symmetry.space_group_name_H-M   'P 1'
#
loop_
_entity.id
_entity.type
_entity.pdbx_description
1 polymer ?
#
loop_
_entity_poly.entity_id
_entity_poly.type
_entity_poly.pdbx_seq_one_letter_code
_entity_poly.pdbx_strand_id
1 'polypeptide(L)'
;MKRHEYEELGIPKEFLDVLDSASTSLKDIGFSMKFLMDLLNEDDWGFILKCHSLIDAALEKAILERCFQAPCEVNGVKKLSKIVSSFGFDGKAGKIAYIEAYGLLSKDKINFLRALNTLRNAYSHSIKNVDLSIEDISEQRPNERLLEKIYIYELEQKHVPKTDRARRFFISLMVISIFANLRLGSGEDAPL
;
A
#
# COMPACT_ATOMS: atom_id res chain seq x y z
N MET A 1 17.09 4.35 14.60
CA MET A 1 16.10 3.94 15.61
C MET A 1 16.66 2.73 16.34
N LYS A 2 16.55 2.62 17.67
CA LYS A 2 17.22 1.53 18.41
C LYS A 2 16.32 0.30 18.48
N ARG A 3 16.91 -0.90 18.39
CA ARG A 3 16.22 -2.21 18.39
C ARG A 3 15.15 -2.37 19.48
N HIS A 4 15.36 -1.76 20.64
CA HIS A 4 14.44 -1.80 21.78
C HIS A 4 13.09 -1.10 21.53
N GLU A 5 13.05 -0.05 20.70
CA GLU A 5 11.81 0.71 20.45
C GLU A 5 10.81 -0.13 19.65
N TYR A 6 11.28 -1.09 18.85
CA TYR A 6 10.41 -1.99 18.08
C TYR A 6 9.81 -3.13 18.92
N GLU A 7 10.53 -3.55 19.97
CA GLU A 7 10.03 -4.56 20.91
C GLU A 7 8.86 -4.01 21.73
N GLU A 8 8.94 -2.74 22.13
CA GLU A 8 7.85 -2.02 22.79
C GLU A 8 6.63 -1.82 21.88
N LEU A 9 6.82 -1.86 20.56
CA LEU A 9 5.74 -1.78 19.56
C LEU A 9 5.07 -3.13 19.28
N GLY A 10 5.52 -4.21 19.93
CA GLY A 10 4.99 -5.56 19.70
C GLY A 10 5.35 -6.13 18.33
N ILE A 11 6.35 -5.55 17.65
CA ILE A 11 6.84 -6.03 16.36
C ILE A 11 7.80 -7.19 16.63
N PRO A 12 7.56 -8.40 16.09
CA PRO A 12 8.46 -9.53 16.32
C PRO A 12 9.86 -9.23 15.79
N LYS A 13 10.90 -9.66 16.53
CA LYS A 13 12.30 -9.31 16.24
C LYS A 13 12.75 -9.76 14.84
N GLU A 14 12.15 -10.81 14.29
CA GLU A 14 12.39 -11.28 12.92
C GLU A 14 11.99 -10.28 11.82
N PHE A 15 11.14 -9.29 12.12
CA PHE A 15 10.75 -8.25 11.17
C PHE A 15 11.62 -6.98 11.24
N LEU A 16 12.63 -6.96 12.12
CA LEU A 16 13.53 -5.81 12.24
C LEU A 16 14.45 -5.66 11.03
N ASP A 17 14.87 -6.77 10.43
CA ASP A 17 15.68 -6.75 9.22
C ASP A 17 14.84 -6.28 8.02
N VAL A 18 13.53 -6.56 8.03
CA VAL A 18 12.56 -6.03 7.07
C VAL A 18 12.40 -4.52 7.24
N LEU A 19 12.45 -4.01 8.48
CA LEU A 19 12.43 -2.58 8.77
C LEU A 19 13.67 -1.85 8.29
N ASP A 20 14.85 -2.44 8.48
CA ASP A 20 16.09 -1.84 7.98
C ASP A 20 16.09 -1.81 6.45
N SER A 21 15.64 -2.89 5.79
CA SER A 21 15.42 -2.91 4.34
C SER A 21 14.37 -1.88 3.90
N ALA A 22 13.26 -1.77 4.64
CA ALA A 22 12.19 -0.81 4.37
C ALA A 22 12.67 0.63 4.56
N SER A 23 13.59 0.91 5.48
CA SER A 23 14.14 2.25 5.70
C SER A 23 14.95 2.77 4.50
N THR A 24 15.66 1.88 3.82
CA THR A 24 16.34 2.19 2.56
C THR A 24 15.31 2.45 1.47
N SER A 25 14.35 1.54 1.29
CA SER A 25 13.28 1.71 0.30
C SER A 25 12.43 2.96 0.53
N LEU A 26 12.17 3.33 1.80
CA LEU A 26 11.45 4.54 2.19
C LEU A 26 12.20 5.79 1.70
N LYS A 27 13.52 5.84 1.86
CA LYS A 27 14.33 6.95 1.36
C LYS A 27 14.29 7.02 -0.17
N ASP A 28 14.39 5.88 -0.85
CA ASP A 28 14.35 5.83 -2.31
C ASP A 28 13.03 6.39 -2.84
N ILE A 29 11.91 6.10 -2.15
CA ILE A 29 10.59 6.61 -2.53
C ILE A 29 10.28 8.02 -1.99
N GLY A 30 11.24 8.65 -1.30
CA GLY A 30 11.14 10.01 -0.78
C GLY A 30 10.40 10.17 0.56
N PHE A 31 10.15 9.07 1.28
CA PHE A 31 9.54 9.09 2.61
C PHE A 31 10.56 8.99 3.73
N SER A 32 10.24 9.65 4.85
CA SER A 32 11.04 9.56 6.07
C SER A 32 10.48 8.48 6.99
N MET A 33 11.33 7.90 7.84
CA MET A 33 10.87 7.02 8.93
C MET A 33 9.86 7.74 9.84
N LYS A 34 10.00 9.06 10.01
CA LYS A 34 9.02 9.86 10.77
C LYS A 34 7.62 9.77 10.15
N PHE A 35 7.51 9.88 8.82
CA PHE A 35 6.23 9.74 8.13
C PHE A 35 5.58 8.38 8.41
N LEU A 36 6.35 7.29 8.34
CA LEU A 36 5.84 5.96 8.68
C LEU A 36 5.35 5.92 10.13
N MET A 37 6.12 6.43 11.09
CA MET A 37 5.73 6.43 12.50
C MET A 37 4.47 7.25 12.77
N ASP A 38 4.35 8.42 12.13
CA ASP A 38 3.17 9.27 12.23
C ASP A 38 1.94 8.53 11.66
N LEU A 39 2.09 7.85 10.51
CA LEU A 39 1.05 7.04 9.89
C LEU A 39 0.59 5.89 10.81
N LEU A 40 1.50 5.25 11.54
CA LEU A 40 1.19 4.19 12.50
C LEU A 40 0.46 4.67 13.76
N ASN A 41 0.36 5.99 13.99
CA ASN A 41 -0.35 6.55 15.14
C ASN A 41 -1.77 7.02 14.80
N GLU A 42 -2.16 6.98 13.53
CA GLU A 42 -3.51 7.32 13.06
C GLU A 42 -4.56 6.31 13.53
N ASP A 43 -5.83 6.70 13.57
CA ASP A 43 -6.93 5.73 13.61
C ASP A 43 -7.02 4.93 12.29
N ASP A 44 -7.76 3.82 12.30
CA ASP A 44 -7.83 2.93 11.14
C ASP A 44 -8.47 3.61 9.91
N TRP A 45 -9.43 4.51 10.11
CA TRP A 45 -10.04 5.29 9.03
C TRP A 45 -9.00 6.16 8.32
N GLY A 46 -8.29 7.01 9.06
CA GLY A 46 -7.26 7.91 8.57
C GLY A 46 -6.08 7.15 7.99
N PHE A 47 -5.68 6.06 8.64
CA PHE A 47 -4.62 5.17 8.18
C PHE A 47 -4.91 4.57 6.80
N ILE A 48 -6.10 3.97 6.63
CA ILE A 48 -6.47 3.32 5.35
C ILE A 48 -6.61 4.36 4.23
N LEU A 49 -7.21 5.52 4.50
CA LEU A 49 -7.31 6.60 3.51
C LEU A 49 -5.94 7.09 3.04
N LYS A 50 -4.98 7.27 3.96
CA LYS A 50 -3.62 7.68 3.63
C LYS A 50 -2.88 6.59 2.86
N CYS A 51 -2.93 5.33 3.30
CA CYS A 51 -2.33 4.19 2.59
C CYS A 51 -2.87 4.06 1.15
N HIS A 52 -4.18 4.15 0.99
CA HIS A 52 -4.82 4.08 -0.33
C HIS A 52 -4.37 5.24 -1.24
N SER A 53 -4.33 6.45 -0.71
CA SER A 53 -3.88 7.64 -1.47
C SER A 53 -2.43 7.53 -1.93
N LEU A 54 -1.54 7.02 -1.06
CA LEU A 54 -0.14 6.76 -1.41
C LEU A 54 -0.04 5.74 -2.55
N ILE A 55 -0.76 4.63 -2.43
CA ILE A 55 -0.77 3.60 -3.46
C ILE A 55 -1.39 4.12 -4.77
N ASP A 56 -2.48 4.87 -4.74
CA ASP A 56 -3.13 5.39 -5.95
C ASP A 56 -2.16 6.26 -6.76
N ALA A 57 -1.43 7.15 -6.08
CA ALA A 57 -0.38 7.96 -6.70
C ALA A 57 0.76 7.08 -7.27
N ALA A 58 1.15 6.03 -6.55
CA ALA A 58 2.16 5.08 -7.02
C ALA A 58 1.71 4.31 -8.27
N LEU A 59 0.45 3.85 -8.30
CA LEU A 59 -0.11 3.16 -9.46
C LEU A 59 -0.20 4.09 -10.67
N GLU A 60 -0.62 5.35 -10.48
CA GLU A 60 -0.65 6.33 -11.56
C GLU A 60 0.74 6.52 -12.17
N LYS A 61 1.77 6.75 -11.35
CA LYS A 61 3.14 6.90 -11.81
C LYS A 61 3.63 5.65 -12.55
N ALA A 62 3.41 4.47 -11.98
CA ALA A 62 3.82 3.20 -12.59
C ALA A 62 3.12 2.95 -13.94
N ILE A 63 1.83 3.28 -14.08
CA ILE A 63 1.11 3.12 -15.34
C ILE A 63 1.70 4.04 -16.42
N LEU A 64 1.96 5.29 -16.08
CA LEU A 64 2.54 6.26 -17.02
C LEU A 64 3.93 5.81 -17.51
N GLU A 65 4.78 5.38 -16.58
CA GLU A 65 6.18 5.03 -16.87
C GLU A 65 6.33 3.64 -17.49
N ARG A 66 5.56 2.65 -17.02
CA ARG A 66 5.76 1.23 -17.37
C ARG A 66 4.77 0.71 -18.40
N CYS A 67 3.52 1.15 -18.36
CA CYS A 67 2.50 0.66 -19.29
C CYS A 67 2.47 1.52 -20.56
N PHE A 68 2.54 2.84 -20.41
CA PHE A 68 2.46 3.76 -21.53
C PHE A 68 3.82 4.27 -22.02
N GLN A 69 4.91 3.96 -21.30
CA GLN A 69 6.28 4.38 -21.64
C GLN A 69 6.37 5.87 -21.98
N ALA A 70 5.57 6.70 -21.30
CA ALA A 70 5.45 8.11 -21.65
C ALA A 70 6.70 8.87 -21.21
N PRO A 71 7.53 9.41 -22.13
CA PRO A 71 8.73 10.14 -21.76
C PRO A 71 8.37 11.46 -21.09
N CYS A 72 9.05 11.81 -19.99
CA CYS A 72 8.72 12.88 -19.04
C CYS A 72 8.54 14.30 -19.61
N GLU A 73 8.87 14.57 -20.87
CA GLU A 73 9.09 15.94 -21.38
C GLU A 73 8.14 16.44 -22.48
N VAL A 74 7.05 15.73 -22.80
CA VAL A 74 6.12 16.21 -23.84
C VAL A 74 4.82 16.73 -23.19
N ASN A 75 4.23 17.80 -23.75
CA ASN A 75 2.88 18.29 -23.39
C ASN A 75 1.81 17.16 -23.37
N GLY A 76 2.07 16.03 -24.03
CA GLY A 76 1.27 14.80 -23.95
C GLY A 76 1.24 14.15 -22.56
N VAL A 77 2.32 14.21 -21.78
CA VAL A 77 2.41 13.61 -20.43
C VAL A 77 1.41 14.25 -19.48
N LYS A 78 1.27 15.59 -19.51
CA LYS A 78 0.30 16.29 -18.66
C LYS A 78 -1.14 15.91 -19.01
N LYS A 79 -1.45 15.66 -20.28
CA LYS A 79 -2.76 15.18 -20.71
C LYS A 79 -2.97 13.72 -20.31
N LEU A 80 -1.96 12.88 -20.47
CA LEU A 80 -2.02 11.47 -20.14
C LEU A 80 -2.13 11.24 -18.63
N SER A 81 -1.40 11.98 -17.80
CA SER A 81 -1.55 11.94 -16.33
C SER A 81 -2.96 12.36 -15.90
N LYS A 82 -3.55 13.41 -16.52
CA LYS A 82 -4.97 13.74 -16.27
C LYS A 82 -5.93 12.60 -16.63
N ILE A 83 -5.61 11.82 -17.67
CA ILE A 83 -6.42 10.65 -18.05
C ILE A 83 -6.21 9.52 -17.03
N VAL A 84 -4.96 9.18 -16.69
CA VAL A 84 -4.65 8.09 -15.75
C VAL A 84 -5.16 8.38 -14.34
N SER A 85 -5.03 9.61 -13.84
CA SER A 85 -5.61 10.03 -12.55
C SER A 85 -7.13 9.86 -12.52
N SER A 86 -7.82 10.00 -13.65
CA SER A 86 -9.27 9.78 -13.76
C SER A 86 -9.68 8.29 -13.78
N PHE A 87 -8.73 7.37 -13.93
CA PHE A 87 -9.02 5.94 -13.87
C PHE A 87 -9.45 5.56 -12.45
N GLY A 88 -10.52 4.75 -12.37
CA GLY A 88 -10.91 4.10 -11.13
C GLY A 88 -9.76 3.25 -10.57
N PHE A 89 -9.71 3.08 -9.26
CA PHE A 89 -8.66 2.28 -8.63
C PHE A 89 -8.72 0.81 -9.06
N ASP A 90 -9.93 0.22 -9.03
CA ASP A 90 -10.23 -1.15 -9.42
C ASP A 90 -11.33 -1.18 -10.50
N GLY A 91 -11.60 -2.36 -11.06
CA GLY A 91 -12.56 -2.59 -12.13
C GLY A 91 -11.90 -2.94 -13.47
N LYS A 92 -12.71 -3.25 -14.49
CA LYS A 92 -12.23 -3.79 -15.79
C LYS A 92 -11.20 -2.90 -16.51
N ALA A 93 -11.26 -1.60 -16.29
CA ALA A 93 -10.33 -0.61 -16.85
C ALA A 93 -9.72 0.27 -15.75
N GLY A 94 -9.71 -0.22 -14.50
CA GLY A 94 -9.11 0.48 -13.38
C GLY A 94 -7.59 0.34 -13.34
N LYS A 95 -6.94 1.12 -12.48
CA LYS A 95 -5.47 1.12 -12.34
C LYS A 95 -4.93 -0.28 -12.04
N ILE A 96 -5.57 -1.04 -11.14
CA ILE A 96 -5.18 -2.44 -10.83
C ILE A 96 -5.16 -3.32 -12.10
N ALA A 97 -6.11 -3.16 -13.01
CA ALA A 97 -6.17 -3.98 -14.23
C ALA A 97 -4.96 -3.76 -15.14
N TYR A 98 -4.44 -2.52 -15.23
CA TYR A 98 -3.21 -2.23 -15.95
C TYR A 98 -1.99 -2.87 -15.28
N ILE A 99 -1.87 -2.72 -13.96
CA ILE A 99 -0.77 -3.28 -13.18
C ILE A 99 -0.73 -4.82 -13.32
N GLU A 100 -1.89 -5.47 -13.25
CA GLU A 100 -2.04 -6.93 -13.40
C GLU A 100 -1.75 -7.38 -14.84
N ALA A 101 -2.28 -6.69 -15.85
CA ALA A 101 -2.08 -7.06 -17.25
C ALA A 101 -0.61 -6.95 -17.70
N TYR A 102 0.15 -5.99 -17.15
CA TYR A 102 1.58 -5.83 -17.40
C TYR A 102 2.46 -6.66 -16.45
N GLY A 103 1.86 -7.44 -15.54
CA GLY A 103 2.59 -8.30 -14.62
C GLY A 103 3.52 -7.55 -13.67
N LEU A 104 3.20 -6.29 -13.34
CA LEU A 104 4.07 -5.43 -12.52
C LEU A 104 4.08 -5.81 -11.05
N LEU A 105 3.05 -6.53 -10.58
CA LEU A 105 2.93 -7.02 -9.22
C LEU A 105 2.48 -8.49 -9.21
N SER A 106 2.86 -9.22 -8.16
CA SER A 106 2.38 -10.58 -7.92
C SER A 106 0.88 -10.60 -7.60
N LYS A 107 0.26 -11.76 -7.79
CA LYS A 107 -1.17 -11.97 -7.50
C LYS A 107 -1.55 -11.61 -6.06
N ASP A 108 -0.67 -11.87 -5.09
CA ASP A 108 -0.93 -11.55 -3.68
C ASP A 108 -0.96 -10.04 -3.43
N LYS A 109 -0.04 -9.29 -4.05
CA LYS A 109 -0.06 -7.83 -4.01
C LYS A 109 -1.30 -7.27 -4.71
N ILE A 110 -1.72 -7.85 -5.83
CA ILE A 110 -2.98 -7.47 -6.49
C ILE A 110 -4.19 -7.73 -5.58
N ASN A 111 -4.24 -8.87 -4.89
CA ASN A 111 -5.31 -9.18 -3.95
C ASN A 111 -5.33 -8.22 -2.74
N PHE A 112 -4.15 -7.86 -2.23
CA PHE A 112 -4.00 -6.83 -1.22
C PHE A 112 -4.56 -5.48 -1.69
N LEU A 113 -4.21 -5.03 -2.89
CA LEU A 113 -4.72 -3.77 -3.47
C LEU A 113 -6.24 -3.75 -3.54
N ARG A 114 -6.85 -4.85 -3.98
CA ARG A 114 -8.32 -4.99 -4.03
C ARG A 114 -8.95 -4.93 -2.63
N ALA A 115 -8.36 -5.62 -1.65
CA ALA A 115 -8.85 -5.58 -0.28
C ALA A 115 -8.70 -4.19 0.36
N LEU A 116 -7.60 -3.50 0.11
CA LEU A 116 -7.38 -2.11 0.55
C LEU A 116 -8.43 -1.17 -0.07
N ASN A 117 -8.77 -1.36 -1.35
CA ASN A 117 -9.81 -0.59 -2.01
C ASN A 117 -11.20 -0.86 -1.41
N THR A 118 -11.53 -2.12 -1.07
CA THR A 118 -12.76 -2.43 -0.32
C THR A 118 -12.80 -1.69 1.01
N LEU A 119 -11.73 -1.76 1.81
CA LEU A 119 -11.67 -1.08 3.11
C LEU A 119 -11.85 0.44 2.94
N ARG A 120 -11.10 1.05 2.03
CA ARG A 120 -11.20 2.48 1.74
C ARG A 120 -12.62 2.87 1.37
N ASN A 121 -13.28 2.10 0.51
CA ASN A 121 -14.66 2.37 0.12
C ASN A 121 -15.63 2.22 1.29
N ALA A 122 -15.44 1.24 2.17
CA ALA A 122 -16.23 1.10 3.39
C ALA A 122 -16.08 2.33 4.30
N TYR A 123 -14.87 2.82 4.49
CA TYR A 123 -14.58 4.01 5.30
C TYR A 123 -15.05 5.32 4.65
N SER A 124 -14.94 5.47 3.32
CA SER A 124 -15.28 6.72 2.63
C SER A 124 -16.77 6.90 2.36
N HIS A 125 -17.53 5.81 2.20
CA HIS A 125 -18.95 5.89 1.86
C HIS A 125 -19.89 5.93 3.06
N SER A 126 -19.39 5.63 4.27
CA SER A 126 -20.20 5.64 5.49
C SER A 126 -19.44 6.28 6.64
N ILE A 127 -19.84 7.48 7.03
CA ILE A 127 -19.27 8.19 8.19
C ILE A 127 -19.43 7.39 9.50
N LYS A 128 -20.42 6.48 9.57
CA LYS A 128 -20.62 5.59 10.72
C LYS A 128 -19.47 4.60 10.93
N ASN A 129 -18.62 4.44 9.91
CA ASN A 129 -17.50 3.51 9.95
C ASN A 129 -16.22 4.17 10.46
N VAL A 130 -16.19 5.48 10.74
CA VAL A 130 -14.97 6.18 11.17
C VAL A 130 -14.37 5.58 12.45
N ASP A 131 -15.21 5.19 13.40
CA ASP A 131 -14.77 4.62 14.68
C ASP A 131 -14.63 3.09 14.65
N LEU A 132 -14.86 2.45 13.50
CA LEU A 132 -14.75 0.99 13.35
C LEU A 132 -13.31 0.58 13.01
N SER A 133 -12.85 -0.50 13.66
CA SER A 133 -11.56 -1.12 13.32
C SER A 133 -11.61 -1.81 11.96
N ILE A 134 -10.43 -2.10 11.40
CA ILE A 134 -10.30 -2.92 10.18
C ILE A 134 -11.00 -4.28 10.35
N GLU A 135 -10.92 -4.86 11.55
CA GLU A 135 -11.57 -6.12 11.92
C GLU A 135 -13.09 -6.00 11.86
N ASP A 136 -13.66 -4.97 12.49
CA ASP A 136 -15.11 -4.74 12.48
C ASP A 136 -15.64 -4.63 11.05
N ILE A 137 -14.91 -3.93 10.18
CA ILE A 137 -15.25 -3.79 8.75
C ILE A 137 -15.15 -5.12 8.02
N SER A 138 -14.17 -5.96 8.35
CA SER A 138 -14.01 -7.29 7.76
C SER A 138 -15.06 -8.28 8.24
N GLU A 139 -15.46 -8.23 9.52
CA GLU A 139 -16.51 -9.09 10.08
C GLU A 139 -17.88 -8.82 9.45
N GLN A 140 -18.14 -7.57 9.06
CA GLN A 140 -19.31 -7.22 8.26
C GLN A 140 -19.26 -7.75 6.81
N ARG A 141 -18.11 -8.24 6.35
CA ARG A 141 -17.83 -8.69 4.97
C ARG A 141 -17.11 -10.04 4.93
N PRO A 142 -17.65 -11.10 5.55
CA PRO A 142 -16.94 -12.36 5.73
C PRO A 142 -16.59 -13.04 4.40
N ASN A 143 -17.42 -12.86 3.37
CA ASN A 143 -17.21 -13.45 2.05
C ASN A 143 -16.05 -12.81 1.27
N GLU A 144 -15.65 -11.59 1.62
CA GLU A 144 -14.55 -10.89 0.94
C GLU A 144 -13.18 -11.33 1.46
N ARG A 145 -13.13 -11.97 2.64
CA ARG A 145 -11.91 -12.47 3.30
C ARG A 145 -10.82 -11.40 3.36
N LEU A 146 -11.20 -10.19 3.82
CA LEU A 146 -10.31 -9.02 3.77
C LEU A 146 -9.06 -9.22 4.61
N LEU A 147 -9.20 -9.71 5.85
CA LEU A 147 -8.05 -10.01 6.71
C LEU A 147 -7.08 -10.97 6.01
N GLU A 148 -7.58 -12.01 5.33
CA GLU A 148 -6.70 -12.96 4.63
C GLU A 148 -5.87 -12.30 3.54
N LYS A 149 -6.46 -11.35 2.81
CA LYS A 149 -5.81 -10.65 1.70
C LYS A 149 -4.91 -9.51 2.15
N ILE A 150 -5.23 -8.88 3.28
CA ILE A 150 -4.48 -7.76 3.84
C ILE A 150 -3.24 -8.28 4.57
N TYR A 151 -3.42 -9.38 5.30
CA TYR A 151 -2.44 -9.95 6.20
C TYR A 151 -1.80 -11.22 5.63
N ILE A 152 -1.66 -11.33 4.30
CA ILE A 152 -1.05 -12.50 3.63
C ILE A 152 0.32 -12.83 4.27
N TYR A 153 1.15 -11.81 4.57
CA TYR A 153 2.43 -11.99 5.24
C TYR A 153 2.33 -12.52 6.68
N GLU A 154 1.28 -12.17 7.41
CA GLU A 154 1.05 -12.62 8.79
C GLU A 154 0.52 -14.04 8.84
N LEU A 155 -0.32 -14.41 7.85
CA LEU A 155 -0.89 -15.75 7.72
C LEU A 155 0.14 -16.81 7.33
N GLU A 156 1.11 -16.46 6.47
CA GLU A 156 2.24 -17.32 6.16
C GLU A 156 3.10 -17.63 7.41
N GLN A 157 3.15 -16.69 8.35
CA GLN A 157 3.90 -16.80 9.61
C GLN A 157 3.05 -17.30 10.80
N LYS A 158 1.75 -17.58 10.60
CA LYS A 158 0.78 -17.97 11.65
C LYS A 158 0.71 -17.01 12.84
N HIS A 159 1.08 -15.75 12.66
CA HIS A 159 1.12 -14.74 13.71
C HIS A 159 0.11 -13.64 13.41
N VAL A 160 -1.10 -13.75 13.95
CA VAL A 160 -2.09 -12.66 13.85
C VAL A 160 -1.71 -11.58 14.87
N PRO A 161 -1.37 -10.35 14.44
CA PRO A 161 -1.06 -9.26 15.35
C PRO A 161 -2.29 -8.92 16.16
N LYS A 162 -2.07 -8.79 17.46
CA LYS A 162 -3.14 -8.62 18.44
C LYS A 162 -3.51 -7.16 18.68
N THR A 163 -2.73 -6.23 18.13
CA THR A 163 -2.94 -4.79 18.31
C THR A 163 -3.12 -4.11 16.96
N ASP A 164 -3.99 -3.10 16.92
CA ASP A 164 -4.28 -2.34 15.70
C ASP A 164 -3.01 -1.69 15.15
N ARG A 165 -2.13 -1.22 16.03
CA ARG A 165 -0.84 -0.64 15.66
C ARG A 165 0.07 -1.66 14.95
N ALA A 166 0.13 -2.89 15.42
CA ALA A 166 0.92 -3.95 14.77
C ALA A 166 0.31 -4.33 13.40
N ARG A 167 -1.02 -4.37 13.29
CA ARG A 167 -1.69 -4.60 12.01
C ARG A 167 -1.41 -3.49 10.99
N ARG A 168 -1.52 -2.23 11.41
CA ARG A 168 -1.15 -1.06 10.60
C ARG A 168 0.31 -1.12 10.16
N PHE A 169 1.19 -1.64 11.01
CA PHE A 169 2.58 -1.86 10.67
C PHE A 169 2.76 -2.84 9.50
N PHE A 170 2.13 -4.01 9.53
CA PHE A 170 2.22 -4.98 8.42
C PHE A 170 1.60 -4.47 7.13
N ILE A 171 0.47 -3.74 7.22
CA ILE A 171 -0.12 -3.06 6.06
C ILE A 171 0.89 -2.08 5.46
N SER A 172 1.57 -1.31 6.30
CA SER A 172 2.59 -0.36 5.84
C SER A 172 3.78 -1.05 5.17
N LEU A 173 4.22 -2.21 5.68
CA LEU A 173 5.25 -3.01 5.01
C LEU A 173 4.81 -3.48 3.62
N MET A 174 3.56 -3.92 3.47
CA MET A 174 3.03 -4.29 2.15
C MET A 174 2.98 -3.09 1.20
N VAL A 175 2.56 -1.92 1.69
CA VAL A 175 2.60 -0.67 0.91
C VAL A 175 4.05 -0.41 0.44
N ILE A 176 5.03 -0.42 1.34
CA ILE A 176 6.45 -0.19 0.99
C ILE A 176 6.95 -1.22 -0.03
N SER A 177 6.59 -2.50 0.14
CA SER A 177 6.94 -3.58 -0.79
C SER A 177 6.38 -3.35 -2.20
N ILE A 178 5.14 -2.85 -2.30
CA ILE A 178 4.53 -2.46 -3.59
C ILE A 178 5.33 -1.32 -4.23
N PHE A 179 5.64 -0.27 -3.48
CA PHE A 179 6.45 0.86 -3.97
C PHE A 179 7.81 0.41 -4.51
N ALA A 180 8.50 -0.46 -3.77
CA ALA A 180 9.78 -1.03 -4.19
C ALA A 180 9.67 -1.86 -5.48
N ASN A 181 8.60 -2.66 -5.62
CA ASN A 181 8.37 -3.48 -6.82
C ASN A 181 8.04 -2.63 -8.05
N LEU A 182 7.30 -1.54 -7.87
CA LEU A 182 7.06 -0.57 -8.93
C LEU A 182 8.31 0.27 -9.27
N ARG A 183 9.38 0.17 -8.47
CA ARG A 183 10.66 0.89 -8.58
C ARG A 183 10.48 2.41 -8.63
N LEU A 184 9.55 2.94 -7.84
CA LEU A 184 9.30 4.38 -7.78
C LEU A 184 10.34 5.03 -6.87
N GLY A 185 11.47 5.53 -7.41
CA GLY A 185 12.45 6.19 -6.53
C GLY A 185 13.88 6.34 -7.04
N SER A 186 14.32 5.57 -8.03
CA SER A 186 15.61 5.81 -8.66
C SER A 186 15.45 6.86 -9.76
N GLY A 187 15.74 8.12 -9.42
CA GLY A 187 16.33 8.99 -10.43
C GLY A 187 17.61 8.30 -10.90
N GLU A 188 17.71 8.03 -12.20
CA GLU A 188 18.77 7.30 -12.88
C GLU A 188 18.67 5.76 -12.85
N ASP A 189 18.58 5.21 -14.06
CA ASP A 189 19.00 3.88 -14.50
C ASP A 189 18.40 2.63 -13.83
N ALA A 190 17.35 2.10 -14.46
CA ALA A 190 17.18 0.66 -14.54
C ALA A 190 16.99 0.26 -16.01
N PRO A 191 17.90 -0.52 -16.61
CA PRO A 191 17.75 -0.98 -17.99
C PRO A 191 16.55 -1.93 -18.10
N LEU A 192 15.88 -1.83 -19.24
CA LEU A 192 14.83 -2.72 -19.72
C LEU A 192 15.28 -4.18 -19.72
#